data_AF-A0A3B1ACW7-F1
#
_entry.id   AF-A0A3B1ACW7-F1
#
_cell.length_a   1.000
_cell.length_b   1.000
_cell.length_c   1.000
_cell.angle_alpha   90.00
_cell.angle_beta   90.00
_cell.angle_gamma   90.00
#
_symmetry.space_group_name_H-M   'P 1'
#
loop_
_entity.id
_entity.type
_entity.pdbx_description
1 polymer ?
#
loop_
_entity_poly.entity_id
_entity_poly.type
_entity_poly.pdbx_seq_one_letter_code
_entity_poly.pdbx_strand_id
1 'polypeptide(L)'
;GEVRATVTGREGALFCLSFEGEESVVTLLERHGHMPLPPYIERTDESEDRERYQTVFAQRQGAVAAPTAGLHFSQNLLDELAKQGIESTFITLHVGAGTFQPVRVDNIAEHHMHKETIEVSADTVAAVRQTQARGGRVVAVGTTSVRALESAARGGELAPFQGDTDIFITPGYTFRVVDSLITNFHLPESTLLMLVSAFAGFDEIKAAYAHAIAQRYRFFSYGDAMFLHRKNT
;
A
#
# COMPACT_ATOMS: atom_id res chain seq x y z
N GLY A 1 -25.78 13.32 18.01
CA GLY A 1 -25.40 11.91 18.14
C GLY A 1 -24.98 11.63 19.56
N GLU A 2 -24.88 10.36 19.93
CA GLU A 2 -24.43 9.91 21.27
C GLU A 2 -22.94 10.22 21.52
N VAL A 3 -22.15 10.36 20.46
CA VAL A 3 -20.73 10.73 20.54
C VAL A 3 -20.57 12.24 20.33
N ARG A 4 -19.80 12.89 21.21
CA ARG A 4 -19.39 14.29 21.07
C ARG A 4 -17.88 14.36 20.83
N ALA A 5 -17.49 15.18 19.87
CA ALA A 5 -16.09 15.47 19.59
C ALA A 5 -15.92 16.97 19.32
N THR A 6 -14.80 17.52 19.79
CA THR A 6 -14.40 18.90 19.55
C THR A 6 -13.25 18.94 18.55
N VAL A 7 -13.33 19.82 17.55
CA VAL A 7 -12.21 20.12 16.66
C VAL A 7 -11.20 20.97 17.44
N THR A 8 -10.03 20.40 17.72
CA THR A 8 -8.96 21.09 18.47
C THR A 8 -7.94 21.76 17.57
N GLY A 9 -7.91 21.42 16.28
CA GLY A 9 -6.93 21.93 15.34
C GLY A 9 -7.12 21.41 13.92
N ARG A 10 -6.18 21.78 13.06
CA ARG A 10 -6.17 21.40 11.65
C ARG A 10 -4.74 21.18 11.16
N GLU A 11 -4.54 20.08 10.45
CA GLU A 11 -3.29 19.72 9.78
C GLU A 11 -3.55 19.54 8.28
N GLY A 12 -3.36 20.62 7.51
CA GLY A 12 -3.65 20.64 6.08
C GLY A 12 -5.13 20.33 5.77
N ALA A 13 -5.39 19.17 5.17
CA ALA A 13 -6.75 18.70 4.85
C ALA A 13 -7.42 17.94 6.01
N LEU A 14 -6.70 17.63 7.08
CA LEU A 14 -7.17 16.82 8.21
C LEU A 14 -7.57 17.69 9.41
N PHE A 15 -8.53 17.19 10.20
CA PHE A 15 -8.94 17.81 11.47
C PHE A 15 -8.37 17.03 12.66
N CYS A 16 -7.88 17.75 13.65
CA CYS A 16 -7.53 17.18 14.94
C CYS A 16 -8.80 17.15 15.80
N LEU A 17 -9.19 15.96 16.27
CA LEU A 17 -10.40 15.76 17.05
C LEU A 17 -10.06 15.29 18.47
N SER A 18 -10.74 15.87 19.46
CA SER A 18 -10.79 15.37 20.82
C SER A 18 -12.19 14.84 21.10
N PHE A 19 -12.29 13.56 21.45
CA PHE A 19 -13.57 12.92 21.78
C PHE A 19 -13.86 13.08 23.28
N GLU A 20 -15.10 13.43 23.62
CA GLU A 20 -15.55 13.50 25.01
C GLU A 20 -15.90 12.08 25.52
N GLY A 21 -15.48 11.76 26.74
CA GLY A 21 -15.79 10.47 27.40
C GLY A 21 -14.55 9.64 27.73
N GLU A 22 -14.78 8.44 28.28
CA GLU A 22 -13.73 7.49 28.67
C GLU A 22 -13.50 6.38 27.63
N GLU A 23 -14.41 6.23 26.66
CA GLU A 23 -14.28 5.22 25.61
C GLU A 23 -13.15 5.57 24.63
N SER A 24 -12.40 4.56 24.19
CA SER A 24 -11.35 4.75 23.19
C SER A 24 -11.94 5.11 21.82
N VAL A 25 -11.20 5.88 21.03
CA VAL A 25 -11.60 6.22 19.65
C VAL A 25 -11.84 4.96 18.81
N VAL A 26 -11.06 3.90 19.03
CA VAL A 26 -11.22 2.62 18.33
C VAL A 26 -12.59 2.01 18.61
N THR A 27 -13.00 1.96 19.88
CA THR A 27 -14.32 1.45 20.29
C THR A 27 -15.46 2.27 19.69
N LEU A 28 -15.30 3.60 19.63
CA LEU A 28 -16.28 4.49 19.01
C LEU A 28 -16.38 4.24 17.49
N LEU A 29 -15.24 4.05 16.81
CA LEU A 29 -15.19 3.73 15.37
C LEU A 29 -15.77 2.34 15.07
N GLU A 30 -15.59 1.34 15.93
CA GLU A 30 -16.19 0.01 15.73
C GLU A 30 -17.71 0.05 15.80
N ARG A 31 -18.27 0.88 16.69
CA ARG A 31 -19.71 1.02 16.94
C ARG A 31 -20.41 1.96 15.96
N HIS A 32 -19.75 3.04 15.56
CA HIS A 32 -20.35 4.13 14.79
C HIS A 32 -19.69 4.38 13.43
N GLY A 33 -18.54 3.77 13.15
CA GLY A 33 -17.80 3.95 11.92
C GLY A 33 -18.33 3.10 10.77
N HIS A 34 -18.17 3.63 9.57
CA HIS A 34 -18.49 2.98 8.30
C HIS A 34 -17.19 2.60 7.58
N MET A 35 -17.22 1.53 6.77
CA MET A 35 -16.09 1.15 5.94
C MET A 35 -15.86 2.24 4.87
N PRO A 36 -14.68 2.87 4.79
CA PRO A 36 -14.39 3.82 3.74
C PRO A 36 -14.20 3.08 2.41
N LEU A 37 -15.28 2.93 1.65
CA LEU A 37 -15.22 2.38 0.30
C LEU A 37 -14.45 3.33 -0.63
N PRO A 38 -13.65 2.80 -1.57
CA PRO A 38 -12.99 3.61 -2.59
C PRO A 38 -13.99 4.50 -3.34
N PRO A 39 -13.58 5.71 -3.79
CA PRO A 39 -14.50 6.71 -4.34
C PRO A 39 -15.20 6.30 -5.64
N TYR A 40 -14.71 5.25 -6.32
CA TYR A 40 -15.34 4.69 -7.52
C TYR A 40 -16.45 3.67 -7.20
N ILE A 41 -16.65 3.33 -5.92
CA ILE A 41 -17.77 2.48 -5.46
C ILE A 41 -18.87 3.42 -4.95
N GLU A 42 -19.82 3.72 -5.82
CA GLU A 42 -20.94 4.64 -5.55
C GLU A 42 -22.10 3.92 -4.82
N ARG A 43 -21.81 3.32 -3.67
CA ARG A 43 -22.84 2.75 -2.76
C ARG A 43 -22.43 2.88 -1.30
N THR A 44 -23.39 2.71 -0.40
CA THR A 44 -23.12 2.55 1.03
C THR A 44 -22.41 1.23 1.32
N ASP A 45 -21.64 1.18 2.40
CA ASP A 45 -21.00 -0.04 2.87
C ASP A 45 -22.03 -1.05 3.39
N GLU A 46 -21.72 -2.32 3.19
CA GLU A 46 -22.48 -3.47 3.67
C GLU A 46 -21.63 -4.23 4.70
N SER A 47 -22.27 -5.05 5.53
CA SER A 47 -21.56 -5.86 6.53
C SER A 47 -20.48 -6.76 5.90
N GLU A 48 -20.74 -7.27 4.69
CA GLU A 48 -19.79 -8.11 3.94
C GLU A 48 -18.54 -7.34 3.50
N ASP A 49 -18.61 -6.02 3.32
CA ASP A 49 -17.42 -5.23 2.95
C ASP A 49 -16.40 -5.24 4.09
N ARG A 50 -16.84 -5.29 5.35
CA ARG A 50 -15.94 -5.39 6.50
C ARG A 50 -15.09 -6.66 6.47
N GLU A 51 -15.68 -7.78 6.04
CA GLU A 51 -14.99 -9.06 5.93
C GLU A 51 -14.14 -9.13 4.66
N ARG A 52 -14.68 -8.70 3.52
CA ARG A 52 -14.01 -8.78 2.21
C ARG A 52 -12.88 -7.76 2.03
N TYR A 53 -12.88 -6.69 2.80
CA TYR A 53 -11.82 -5.69 2.77
C TYR A 53 -10.64 -6.04 3.70
N GLN A 54 -10.67 -7.18 4.39
CA GLN A 54 -9.53 -7.66 5.16
C GLN A 54 -8.73 -8.67 4.33
N THR A 55 -7.42 -8.44 4.20
CA THR A 55 -6.52 -9.42 3.58
C THR A 55 -6.16 -10.50 4.59
N VAL A 56 -5.68 -11.64 4.11
CA VAL A 56 -5.05 -12.68 4.96
C VAL A 56 -3.84 -12.17 5.74
N PHE A 57 -3.37 -10.96 5.44
CA PHE A 57 -2.24 -10.29 6.10
C PHE A 57 -2.67 -9.30 7.18
N ALA A 58 -3.96 -9.08 7.40
CA ALA A 58 -4.47 -8.12 8.38
C ALA A 58 -4.22 -8.61 9.82
N GLN A 59 -3.11 -8.15 10.42
CA GLN A 59 -2.71 -8.54 11.79
C GLN A 59 -2.82 -7.40 12.82
N ARG A 60 -2.86 -6.13 12.39
CA ARG A 60 -2.92 -4.96 13.29
C ARG A 60 -4.05 -4.02 12.89
N GLN A 61 -4.84 -3.59 13.87
CA GLN A 61 -5.87 -2.56 13.69
C GLN A 61 -5.22 -1.20 13.37
N GLY A 62 -5.88 -0.36 12.54
CA GLY A 62 -5.49 1.04 12.33
C GLY A 62 -5.09 1.45 10.91
N ALA A 63 -5.10 0.55 9.92
CA ALA A 63 -5.00 0.96 8.51
C ALA A 63 -6.41 1.31 7.99
N VAL A 64 -6.58 2.51 7.42
CA VAL A 64 -7.87 2.96 6.88
C VAL A 64 -8.19 2.28 5.54
N ALA A 65 -7.16 1.91 4.78
CA ALA A 65 -7.30 1.24 3.50
C ALA A 65 -6.62 -0.13 3.51
N ALA A 66 -7.30 -1.12 2.95
CA ALA A 66 -6.75 -2.45 2.76
C ALA A 66 -5.64 -2.45 1.69
N PRO A 67 -4.53 -3.18 1.90
CA PRO A 67 -3.52 -3.39 0.87
C PRO A 67 -4.08 -4.35 -0.18
N THR A 68 -4.87 -3.82 -1.10
CA THR A 68 -5.77 -4.59 -1.97
C THR A 68 -5.08 -5.57 -2.93
N ALA A 69 -3.79 -5.38 -3.24
CA ALA A 69 -2.98 -6.38 -3.94
C ALA A 69 -2.86 -7.70 -3.14
N GLY A 70 -2.95 -7.62 -1.81
CA GLY A 70 -2.97 -8.77 -0.94
C GLY A 70 -4.27 -9.56 -0.96
N LEU A 71 -5.37 -9.01 -1.50
CA LEU A 71 -6.65 -9.73 -1.64
C LEU A 71 -6.57 -10.88 -2.64
N HIS A 72 -5.54 -10.91 -3.50
CA HIS A 72 -5.29 -12.01 -4.43
C HIS A 72 -4.66 -13.24 -3.75
N PHE A 73 -4.28 -13.13 -2.47
CA PHE A 73 -3.67 -14.22 -1.71
C PHE A 73 -4.70 -14.87 -0.80
N SER A 74 -4.88 -16.18 -0.98
CA SER A 74 -5.59 -17.05 -0.04
C SER A 74 -4.60 -17.75 0.88
N GLN A 75 -5.06 -18.23 2.04
CA GLN A 75 -4.23 -19.05 2.92
C GLN A 75 -3.68 -20.30 2.20
N ASN A 76 -4.51 -20.95 1.37
CA ASN A 76 -4.08 -22.10 0.59
C ASN A 76 -2.92 -21.76 -0.35
N LEU A 77 -2.97 -20.61 -1.02
CA LEU A 77 -1.86 -20.17 -1.88
C LEU A 77 -0.59 -19.90 -1.07
N LEU A 78 -0.71 -19.26 0.09
CA LEU A 78 0.44 -19.02 0.98
C LEU A 78 1.07 -20.33 1.46
N ASP A 79 0.24 -21.32 1.81
CA ASP A 79 0.71 -22.64 2.22
C ASP A 79 1.41 -23.39 1.07
N GLU A 80 0.92 -23.26 -0.16
CA GLU A 80 1.57 -23.81 -1.36
C GLU A 80 2.92 -23.14 -1.65
N LEU A 81 3.01 -21.83 -1.50
CA LEU A 81 4.28 -21.09 -1.63
C LEU A 81 5.28 -21.53 -0.55
N ALA A 82 4.83 -21.68 0.70
CA ALA A 82 5.67 -22.15 1.79
C ALA A 82 6.21 -23.58 1.55
N LYS A 83 5.38 -24.49 1.02
CA LYS A 83 5.80 -25.85 0.63
C LYS A 83 6.87 -25.85 -0.49
N GLN A 84 6.89 -24.81 -1.31
CA GLN A 84 7.92 -24.60 -2.34
C GLN A 84 9.18 -23.91 -1.80
N GLY A 85 9.25 -23.65 -0.49
CA GLY A 85 10.39 -22.98 0.15
C GLY A 85 10.39 -21.46 -0.03
N ILE A 86 9.26 -20.86 -0.40
CA ILE A 86 9.13 -19.41 -0.50
C ILE A 86 8.82 -18.85 0.89
N GLU A 87 9.79 -18.14 1.46
CA GLU A 87 9.66 -17.45 2.74
C GLU A 87 8.75 -16.21 2.61
N SER A 88 8.05 -15.88 3.69
CA SER A 88 7.24 -14.65 3.78
C SER A 88 7.60 -13.85 5.03
N THR A 89 7.47 -12.53 4.94
CA THR A 89 7.64 -11.59 6.04
C THR A 89 6.62 -10.47 5.90
N PHE A 90 6.29 -9.81 7.01
CA PHE A 90 5.25 -8.79 7.07
C PHE A 90 5.84 -7.45 7.51
N ILE A 91 5.36 -6.39 6.89
CA ILE A 91 5.60 -5.01 7.28
C ILE A 91 4.27 -4.35 7.61
N THR A 92 4.31 -3.35 8.47
CA THR A 92 3.09 -2.60 8.82
C THR A 92 3.12 -1.25 8.11
N LEU A 93 2.00 -0.89 7.47
CA LEU A 93 1.72 0.47 7.01
C LEU A 93 0.38 0.92 7.62
N HIS A 94 0.41 2.05 8.32
CA HIS A 94 -0.78 2.79 8.68
C HIS A 94 -1.10 3.76 7.57
N VAL A 95 -1.95 3.30 6.65
CA VAL A 95 -2.44 4.11 5.51
C VAL A 95 -3.39 5.18 6.06
N GLY A 96 -3.00 6.45 5.92
CA GLY A 96 -3.86 7.60 6.24
C GLY A 96 -4.88 7.91 5.14
N ALA A 97 -5.80 8.83 5.39
CA ALA A 97 -6.84 9.22 4.42
C ALA A 97 -6.29 9.88 3.13
N GLY A 98 -5.01 10.26 3.09
CA GLY A 98 -4.37 10.91 1.94
C GLY A 98 -4.09 10.00 0.73
N THR A 99 -4.08 8.68 0.92
CA THR A 99 -3.63 7.71 -0.10
C THR A 99 -4.53 7.63 -1.33
N PHE A 100 -5.79 8.08 -1.22
CA PHE A 100 -6.72 8.14 -2.35
C PHE A 100 -6.80 9.51 -3.02
N GLN A 101 -5.99 10.49 -2.60
CA GLN A 101 -6.05 11.81 -3.21
C GLN A 101 -5.40 11.80 -4.60
N PRO A 102 -6.08 12.32 -5.64
CA PRO A 102 -5.49 12.45 -6.97
C PRO A 102 -4.31 13.44 -6.94
N VAL A 103 -3.36 13.29 -7.86
CA VAL A 103 -2.34 14.30 -8.10
C VAL A 103 -3.04 15.55 -8.64
N ARG A 104 -2.90 16.69 -7.94
CA ARG A 104 -3.58 17.96 -8.29
C ARG A 104 -2.62 19.05 -8.79
N VAL A 105 -1.38 18.69 -9.12
CA VAL A 105 -0.34 19.63 -9.54
C VAL A 105 0.08 19.34 -10.97
N ASP A 106 0.28 20.40 -11.75
CA ASP A 106 0.75 20.30 -13.14
C ASP A 106 2.24 19.92 -13.19
N ASN A 107 3.02 20.39 -12.22
CA ASN A 107 4.41 20.01 -12.03
C ASN A 107 4.52 18.91 -10.95
N ILE A 108 4.86 17.70 -11.37
CA ILE A 108 5.07 16.54 -10.49
C ILE A 108 6.10 16.83 -9.39
N ALA A 109 7.13 17.65 -9.67
CA ALA A 109 8.14 18.00 -8.68
C ALA A 109 7.58 18.82 -7.50
N GLU A 110 6.40 19.41 -7.66
CA GLU A 110 5.68 20.17 -6.63
C GLU A 110 4.66 19.29 -5.87
N HIS A 111 4.55 18.00 -6.20
CA HIS A 111 3.63 17.11 -5.53
C HIS A 111 4.13 16.73 -4.14
N HIS A 112 3.38 17.10 -3.11
CA HIS A 112 3.62 16.69 -1.74
C HIS A 112 2.90 15.38 -1.44
N MET A 113 3.67 14.30 -1.21
CA MET A 113 3.13 13.04 -0.73
C MET A 113 2.64 13.18 0.71
N HIS A 114 1.48 12.60 0.99
CA HIS A 114 1.00 12.46 2.36
C HIS A 114 1.91 11.50 3.14
N LYS A 115 2.19 11.86 4.39
CA LYS A 115 2.93 11.00 5.30
C LYS A 115 2.07 9.79 5.68
N GLU A 116 2.69 8.63 5.64
CA GLU A 116 2.11 7.40 6.17
C GLU A 116 3.11 6.77 7.14
N THR A 117 2.62 6.23 8.25
CA THR A 117 3.49 5.61 9.25
C THR A 117 3.78 4.16 8.86
N ILE A 118 5.06 3.80 8.81
CA ILE A 118 5.54 2.45 8.50
C ILE A 118 6.28 1.84 9.69
N GLU A 119 6.26 0.52 9.75
CA GLU A 119 7.10 -0.29 10.63
C GLU A 119 7.71 -1.44 9.83
N VAL A 120 9.04 -1.46 9.77
CA VAL A 120 9.87 -2.53 9.21
C VAL A 120 10.71 -3.10 10.34
N SER A 121 10.40 -4.33 10.76
CA SER A 121 11.03 -4.97 11.91
C SER A 121 12.45 -5.47 11.61
N ALA A 122 13.24 -5.73 12.65
CA ALA A 122 14.55 -6.36 12.50
C ALA A 122 14.47 -7.74 11.83
N ASP A 123 13.41 -8.51 12.11
CA ASP A 123 13.18 -9.82 11.51
C ASP A 123 12.93 -9.72 10.00
N THR A 124 12.14 -8.73 9.55
CA THR A 124 11.96 -8.46 8.12
C THR A 124 13.27 -8.13 7.44
N VAL A 125 14.09 -7.27 8.06
CA VAL A 125 15.40 -6.89 7.52
C VAL A 125 16.32 -8.11 7.42
N ALA A 126 16.34 -8.95 8.45
CA ALA A 126 17.12 -10.18 8.45
C ALA A 126 16.67 -11.14 7.34
N ALA A 127 15.35 -11.37 7.18
CA ALA A 127 14.79 -12.23 6.15
C ALA A 127 15.14 -11.73 4.73
N VAL A 128 15.03 -10.42 4.49
CA VAL A 128 15.41 -9.80 3.20
C VAL A 128 16.90 -9.99 2.93
N ARG A 129 17.78 -9.70 3.91
CA ARG A 129 19.24 -9.87 3.74
C ARG A 129 19.62 -11.32 3.49
N GLN A 130 19.03 -12.27 4.21
CA GLN A 130 19.25 -13.70 3.97
C GLN A 130 18.79 -14.10 2.56
N THR A 131 17.66 -13.56 2.09
CA THR A 131 17.16 -13.76 0.72
C THR A 131 18.15 -13.27 -0.33
N GLN A 132 18.69 -12.07 -0.15
CA GLN A 132 19.66 -11.50 -1.08
C GLN A 132 21.00 -12.24 -1.03
N ALA A 133 21.48 -12.62 0.16
CA ALA A 133 22.74 -13.35 0.34
C ALA A 133 22.76 -14.72 -0.36
N ARG A 134 21.60 -15.38 -0.48
CA ARG A 134 21.45 -16.64 -1.23
C ARG A 134 21.11 -16.45 -2.71
N GLY A 135 21.16 -15.21 -3.24
CA GLY A 135 20.79 -14.89 -4.63
C GLY A 135 19.30 -15.03 -4.93
N GLY A 136 18.46 -15.04 -3.90
CA GLY A 136 17.00 -15.05 -4.03
C GLY A 136 16.44 -13.68 -4.44
N ARG A 137 15.13 -13.63 -4.65
CA ARG A 137 14.39 -12.41 -5.02
C ARG A 137 13.49 -11.95 -3.90
N VAL A 138 13.47 -10.65 -3.64
CA VAL A 138 12.50 -9.98 -2.76
C VAL A 138 11.30 -9.55 -3.60
N VAL A 139 10.15 -10.18 -3.32
CA VAL A 139 8.88 -9.89 -4.01
C VAL A 139 7.99 -9.06 -3.09
N ALA A 140 7.72 -7.81 -3.45
CA ALA A 140 6.79 -6.96 -2.72
C ALA A 140 5.35 -7.25 -3.17
N VAL A 141 4.44 -7.38 -2.21
CA VAL A 141 3.00 -7.44 -2.46
C VAL A 141 2.39 -6.08 -2.14
N GLY A 142 2.00 -5.34 -3.17
CA GLY A 142 1.47 -3.99 -3.10
C GLY A 142 2.54 -2.89 -3.16
N THR A 143 2.16 -1.75 -3.76
CA THR A 143 3.00 -0.55 -3.88
C THR A 143 3.32 0.09 -2.52
N THR A 144 2.41 -0.03 -1.55
CA THR A 144 2.64 0.26 -0.13
C THR A 144 3.89 -0.44 0.39
N SER A 145 4.04 -1.74 0.10
CA SER A 145 5.17 -2.53 0.59
C SER A 145 6.48 -2.07 -0.02
N VAL A 146 6.45 -1.68 -1.30
CA VAL A 146 7.58 -1.06 -1.98
C VAL A 146 7.98 0.24 -1.29
N ARG A 147 7.03 1.15 -1.05
CA ARG A 147 7.32 2.43 -0.39
C ARG A 147 7.91 2.24 1.00
N ALA A 148 7.39 1.31 1.79
CA ALA A 148 7.91 1.01 3.12
C ALA A 148 9.36 0.49 3.09
N LEU A 149 9.65 -0.53 2.28
CA LEU A 149 10.98 -1.11 2.15
C LEU A 149 12.00 -0.11 1.60
N GLU A 150 11.62 0.66 0.58
CA GLU A 150 12.48 1.68 -0.03
C GLU A 150 12.72 2.87 0.91
N SER A 151 11.75 3.21 1.77
CA SER A 151 11.92 4.23 2.81
C SER A 151 12.89 3.78 3.89
N ALA A 152 12.73 2.53 4.35
CA ALA A 152 13.64 1.90 5.30
C ALA A 152 15.06 1.67 4.73
N ALA A 153 15.24 1.81 3.41
CA ALA A 153 16.52 1.72 2.71
C ALA A 153 17.09 3.09 2.25
N ARG A 154 16.49 4.22 2.66
CA ARG A 154 16.97 5.57 2.30
C ARG A 154 18.43 5.83 2.69
N GLY A 155 18.92 5.18 3.75
CA GLY A 155 20.31 5.25 4.21
C GLY A 155 21.32 4.51 3.33
N GLY A 156 20.89 3.93 2.20
CA GLY A 156 21.73 3.16 1.28
C GLY A 156 21.51 1.66 1.39
N GLU A 157 21.22 1.17 2.59
CA GLU A 157 20.90 -0.23 2.87
C GLU A 157 19.61 -0.32 3.69
N LEU A 158 18.89 -1.44 3.55
CA LEU A 158 17.70 -1.72 4.34
C LEU A 158 18.07 -1.87 5.82
N ALA A 159 17.42 -1.10 6.70
CA ALA A 159 17.56 -1.16 8.15
C ALA A 159 16.20 -1.16 8.85
N PRO A 160 16.11 -1.61 10.12
CA PRO A 160 14.87 -1.54 10.88
C PRO A 160 14.41 -0.08 10.98
N PHE A 161 13.13 0.16 10.76
CA PHE A 161 12.61 1.52 10.68
C PHE A 161 11.18 1.58 11.21
N GLN A 162 10.92 2.58 12.06
CA GLN A 162 9.58 2.95 12.50
C GLN A 162 9.45 4.46 12.41
N GLY A 163 8.45 4.94 11.68
CA GLY A 163 8.23 6.37 11.49
C GLY A 163 7.48 6.67 10.21
N ASP A 164 7.44 7.95 9.86
CA ASP A 164 6.71 8.39 8.68
C ASP A 164 7.52 8.23 7.41
N THR A 165 6.82 7.87 6.33
CA THR A 165 7.32 7.97 4.97
C THR A 165 6.49 8.93 4.14
N ASP A 166 7.20 9.82 3.44
CA ASP A 166 6.71 10.71 2.40
C ASP A 166 7.34 10.37 1.04
N ILE A 167 7.85 9.13 0.88
CA ILE A 167 8.58 8.77 -0.34
C ILE A 167 7.68 8.88 -1.57
N PHE A 168 8.16 9.66 -2.54
CA PHE A 168 7.55 9.76 -3.86
C PHE A 168 8.44 9.06 -4.89
N ILE A 169 7.99 7.91 -5.37
CA ILE A 169 8.72 7.09 -6.34
C ILE A 169 8.23 7.44 -7.75
N THR A 170 9.14 7.98 -8.57
CA THR A 170 8.89 8.42 -9.94
C THR A 170 9.95 7.83 -10.88
N PRO A 171 9.72 7.83 -12.22
CA PRO A 171 10.71 7.34 -13.17
C PRO A 171 12.09 7.97 -12.96
N GLY A 172 13.14 7.14 -12.94
CA GLY A 172 14.50 7.52 -12.55
C GLY A 172 14.87 7.18 -11.10
N TYR A 173 13.92 6.72 -10.28
CA TYR A 173 14.21 6.22 -8.94
C TYR A 173 15.00 4.89 -8.97
N THR A 174 16.09 4.83 -8.20
CA THR A 174 16.88 3.60 -8.02
C THR A 174 16.34 2.78 -6.86
N PHE A 175 15.67 1.68 -7.18
CA PHE A 175 15.24 0.70 -6.17
C PHE A 175 16.44 0.01 -5.52
N ARG A 176 16.33 -0.34 -4.24
CA ARG A 176 17.42 -0.99 -3.48
C ARG A 176 17.05 -2.36 -2.98
N VAL A 177 15.77 -2.58 -2.72
CA VAL A 177 15.31 -3.75 -1.97
C VAL A 177 14.48 -4.68 -2.84
N VAL A 178 13.54 -4.13 -3.60
CA VAL A 178 12.50 -4.92 -4.28
C VAL A 178 12.95 -5.35 -5.68
N ASP A 179 12.87 -6.65 -5.96
CA ASP A 179 13.21 -7.24 -7.26
C ASP A 179 11.99 -7.50 -8.14
N SER A 180 10.84 -7.79 -7.51
CA SER A 180 9.57 -8.00 -8.22
C SER A 180 8.39 -7.46 -7.40
N LEU A 181 7.33 -7.05 -8.09
CA LEU A 181 6.16 -6.42 -7.49
C LEU A 181 4.88 -7.10 -7.97
N ILE A 182 4.03 -7.51 -7.02
CA ILE A 182 2.64 -7.88 -7.28
C ILE A 182 1.75 -6.70 -6.92
N THR A 183 0.96 -6.20 -7.87
CA THR A 183 0.06 -5.07 -7.61
C THR A 183 -1.13 -5.03 -8.57
N ASN A 184 -2.17 -4.26 -8.24
CA ASN A 184 -3.36 -4.06 -9.08
C ASN A 184 -3.05 -3.17 -10.28
N PHE A 185 -3.96 -3.13 -11.25
CA PHE A 185 -3.99 -2.04 -12.24
C PHE A 185 -4.49 -0.74 -11.60
N HIS A 186 -3.79 0.36 -11.84
CA HIS A 186 -4.00 1.66 -11.21
C HIS A 186 -4.69 2.65 -12.14
N LEU A 187 -5.24 3.72 -11.57
CA LEU A 187 -5.85 4.81 -12.34
C LEU A 187 -4.81 5.53 -13.22
N PRO A 188 -5.20 6.01 -14.42
CA PRO A 188 -4.44 7.02 -15.14
C PRO A 188 -4.11 8.21 -14.23
N GLU A 189 -2.97 8.85 -14.47
CA GLU A 189 -2.55 10.07 -13.75
C GLU A 189 -2.45 9.90 -12.22
N SER A 190 -2.25 8.67 -11.74
CA SER A 190 -2.04 8.39 -10.32
C SER A 190 -0.56 8.25 -9.95
N THR A 191 -0.21 8.61 -8.71
CA THR A 191 1.13 8.37 -8.15
C THR A 191 1.52 6.90 -8.17
N LEU A 192 0.54 5.99 -8.05
CA LEU A 192 0.77 4.55 -8.14
C LEU A 192 1.17 4.10 -9.55
N LEU A 193 0.55 4.68 -10.59
CA LEU A 193 0.95 4.43 -11.98
C LEU A 193 2.39 4.91 -12.24
N MET A 194 2.79 6.03 -11.64
CA MET A 194 4.16 6.53 -11.72
C MET A 194 5.16 5.60 -11.05
N LEU A 195 4.82 5.07 -9.86
CA LEU A 195 5.65 4.10 -9.15
C LEU A 195 5.85 2.83 -9.97
N VAL A 196 4.79 2.22 -10.52
CA VAL A 196 4.94 1.01 -11.33
C VAL A 196 5.70 1.27 -12.63
N SER A 197 5.55 2.47 -13.21
CA SER A 197 6.34 2.92 -14.38
C SER A 197 7.81 3.12 -14.06
N ALA A 198 8.12 3.62 -12.86
CA ALA A 198 9.50 3.68 -12.37
C ALA A 198 10.09 2.28 -12.17
N PHE A 199 9.28 1.35 -11.67
CA PHE A 199 9.70 0.00 -11.33
C PHE A 199 9.95 -0.88 -12.56
N ALA A 200 8.98 -0.97 -13.48
CA ALA A 200 9.03 -1.88 -14.62
C ALA A 200 9.39 -1.20 -15.95
N GLY A 201 9.46 0.14 -15.97
CA GLY A 201 9.70 0.94 -17.17
C GLY A 201 8.40 1.50 -17.78
N PHE A 202 8.49 2.73 -18.29
CA PHE A 202 7.31 3.46 -18.80
C PHE A 202 6.70 2.80 -20.03
N ASP A 203 7.51 2.43 -21.02
CA ASP A 203 7.02 1.82 -22.26
C ASP A 203 6.44 0.43 -22.01
N GLU A 204 7.06 -0.34 -21.11
CA GLU A 204 6.59 -1.66 -20.68
C GLU A 204 5.22 -1.57 -19.99
N ILE A 205 5.07 -0.66 -19.03
CA ILE A 205 3.78 -0.44 -18.36
C ILE A 205 2.72 0.06 -19.34
N LYS A 206 3.06 0.98 -20.24
CA LYS A 206 2.14 1.48 -21.27
C LYS A 206 1.64 0.35 -22.17
N ALA A 207 2.53 -0.53 -22.61
CA ALA A 207 2.18 -1.69 -23.41
C ALA A 207 1.29 -2.68 -22.63
N ALA A 208 1.62 -2.95 -21.37
CA ALA A 208 0.83 -3.82 -20.50
C ALA A 208 -0.59 -3.29 -20.28
N TYR A 209 -0.76 -1.98 -20.05
CA TYR A 209 -2.07 -1.36 -19.89
C TYR A 209 -2.89 -1.38 -21.18
N ALA A 210 -2.27 -1.12 -22.33
CA ALA A 210 -2.94 -1.21 -23.63
C ALA A 210 -3.46 -2.64 -23.89
N HIS A 211 -2.65 -3.66 -23.56
CA HIS A 211 -3.06 -5.05 -23.63
C HIS A 211 -4.22 -5.37 -22.67
N ALA A 212 -4.10 -4.97 -21.40
CA ALA A 212 -5.12 -5.22 -20.39
C ALA A 212 -6.48 -4.60 -20.76
N ILE A 213 -6.48 -3.39 -21.33
CA ILE A 213 -7.69 -2.75 -21.86
C ILE A 213 -8.26 -3.54 -23.03
N ALA A 214 -7.43 -3.93 -24.00
CA ALA A 214 -7.86 -4.70 -25.17
C ALA A 214 -8.45 -6.06 -24.78
N GLN A 215 -7.89 -6.70 -23.75
CA GLN A 215 -8.35 -7.99 -23.21
C GLN A 215 -9.43 -7.86 -22.12
N ARG A 216 -9.91 -6.64 -21.82
CA ARG A 216 -10.96 -6.38 -20.84
C ARG A 216 -10.64 -6.90 -19.43
N TYR A 217 -9.39 -6.73 -19.01
CA TYR A 217 -9.00 -6.93 -17.62
C TYR A 217 -9.81 -5.98 -16.73
N ARG A 218 -10.03 -6.40 -15.49
CA ARG A 218 -10.67 -5.60 -14.46
C ARG A 218 -9.60 -4.76 -13.78
N PHE A 219 -9.86 -3.47 -13.59
CA PHE A 219 -8.91 -2.53 -12.99
C PHE A 219 -9.26 -2.25 -11.52
N PHE A 220 -8.37 -1.53 -10.83
CA PHE A 220 -8.55 -1.05 -9.45
C PHE A 220 -8.49 -2.13 -8.37
N SER A 221 -8.93 -1.79 -7.16
CA SER A 221 -8.68 -2.56 -5.94
C SER A 221 -9.29 -3.97 -5.95
N TYR A 222 -10.39 -4.17 -6.68
CA TYR A 222 -11.06 -5.46 -6.82
C TYR A 222 -10.88 -6.09 -8.21
N GLY A 223 -10.00 -5.50 -9.02
CA GLY A 223 -9.70 -5.95 -10.37
C GLY A 223 -8.76 -7.14 -10.43
N ASP A 224 -8.01 -7.22 -11.52
CA ASP A 224 -6.96 -8.20 -11.72
C ASP A 224 -5.59 -7.66 -11.24
N ALA A 225 -4.62 -8.56 -11.15
CA ALA A 225 -3.27 -8.26 -10.66
C ALA A 225 -2.23 -8.29 -11.80
N MET A 226 -1.14 -7.57 -11.57
CA MET A 226 0.09 -7.59 -12.35
C MET A 226 1.21 -8.21 -11.50
N PHE A 227 2.07 -9.01 -12.14
CA PHE A 227 3.38 -9.40 -11.62
C PHE A 227 4.45 -8.71 -12.46
N LEU A 228 5.23 -7.83 -11.83
CA LEU A 228 6.19 -6.96 -12.48
C LEU A 228 7.61 -7.33 -12.04
N HIS A 229 8.53 -7.31 -12.99
CA HIS A 229 9.95 -7.36 -12.71
C HIS A 229 10.54 -5.95 -12.72
N ARG A 230 11.49 -5.71 -11.81
CA ARG A 230 12.26 -4.48 -11.85
C ARG A 230 13.03 -4.39 -13.17
N LYS A 231 12.95 -3.25 -13.84
CA LYS A 231 13.78 -2.96 -15.02
C LYS A 231 15.21 -2.72 -14.56
N ASN A 232 16.13 -3.56 -15.03
CA ASN A 232 17.57 -3.33 -14.84
C ASN A 232 17.97 -2.16 -15.75
N THR A 233 18.26 -1.01 -15.15
CA THR A 233 18.92 0.13 -15.80
C THR A 233 20.42 0.01 -15.65
#